data_AF-A0A6N9P1A9-F1
#
_entry.id   AF-A0A6N9P1A9-F1
#
_cell.length_a   1.000
_cell.length_b   1.000
_cell.length_c   1.000
_cell.angle_alpha   90.00
_cell.angle_beta   90.00
_cell.angle_gamma   90.00
#
_symmetry.space_group_name_H-M   'P 1'
#
loop_
_entity.id
_entity.type
_entity.pdbx_description
1 polymer ?
#
loop_
_entity_poly.entity_id
_entity_poly.type
_entity_poly.pdbx_seq_one_letter_code
_entity_poly.pdbx_strand_id
1 'polypeptide(L)' 'MNDAQFLNLISHIQPTIYEDIGPAVGFGNIYKALSPYGEDQDSIRWRIEQLERQQKLEVFRLDSVISAVRVLP' A
#
# COMPACT_ATOMS: atom_id res chain seq x y z
N MET A 1 2.85 -14.15 -4.22
CA MET A 1 3.68 -13.49 -3.18
C MET A 1 2.98 -13.61 -1.83
N ASN A 2 3.70 -13.68 -0.70
CA ASN A 2 3.09 -13.69 0.64
C ASN A 2 3.06 -12.29 1.29
N ASP A 3 2.38 -12.15 2.44
CA ASP A 3 2.20 -10.86 3.12
C ASP A 3 3.51 -10.22 3.58
N ALA A 4 4.47 -11.02 4.05
CA ALA A 4 5.78 -10.51 4.47
C ALA A 4 6.57 -9.94 3.28
N GLN A 5 6.57 -10.63 2.14
CA GLN A 5 7.18 -10.16 0.90
C GLN A 5 6.48 -8.90 0.39
N PHE A 6 5.15 -8.85 0.46
CA PHE A 6 4.36 -7.68 0.07
C PHE A 6 4.70 -6.45 0.92
N LEU A 7 4.70 -6.59 2.25
CA LEU A 7 5.05 -5.51 3.18
C LEU A 7 6.50 -5.05 2.98
N ASN A 8 7.42 -5.99 2.79
CA ASN A 8 8.82 -5.66 2.50
C ASN A 8 8.98 -4.91 1.18
N LEU A 9 8.23 -5.26 0.13
CA LEU A 9 8.30 -4.49 -1.11
C LEU A 9 7.76 -3.07 -0.92
N ILE A 10 6.62 -2.90 -0.23
CA ILE A 10 6.04 -1.58 0.02
C ILE A 10 6.99 -0.71 0.84
N SER A 11 7.67 -1.26 1.86
CA SER A 11 8.60 -0.48 2.70
C SER A 11 9.83 0.03 1.95
N HIS A 12 10.18 -0.59 0.81
CA HIS A 12 11.27 -0.14 -0.07
C HIS A 12 10.82 0.87 -1.13
N ILE A 13 9.52 1.14 -1.28
CA ILE A 13 9.02 2.18 -2.18
C ILE A 13 9.23 3.53 -1.49
N GLN A 14 9.89 4.46 -2.19
CA GLN A 14 10.10 5.80 -1.66
C GLN A 14 8.75 6.48 -1.36
N PRO A 15 8.49 6.86 -0.08
CA PRO A 15 7.25 7.52 0.27
C PRO A 15 7.20 8.93 -0.31
N THR A 16 6.00 9.36 -0.68
CA THR A 16 5.71 10.75 -1.01
C THR A 16 5.21 11.46 0.24
N ILE A 17 5.61 12.72 0.43
CA ILE A 17 5.09 13.55 1.51
C ILE A 17 3.79 14.17 1.02
N TYR A 18 2.67 13.80 1.66
CA TYR A 18 1.36 14.42 1.44
C TYR A 18 1.11 15.46 2.52
N GLU A 19 0.52 16.59 2.17
CA GLU A 19 0.33 17.73 3.10
C GLU A 19 -0.47 17.35 4.35
N ASP A 20 -1.57 16.62 4.19
CA ASP A 20 -2.50 16.33 5.29
C ASP A 20 -2.17 15.08 6.11
N ILE A 21 -1.44 14.13 5.52
CA ILE A 21 -1.21 12.81 6.12
C ILE A 21 0.27 12.49 6.34
N GLY A 22 1.19 13.32 5.85
CA GLY A 22 2.63 13.09 5.97
C GLY A 22 3.16 12.03 4.99
N PRO A 23 4.30 11.37 5.30
CA PRO A 23 4.92 10.41 4.38
C PRO A 23 4.08 9.14 4.24
N ALA A 24 3.74 8.78 3.01
CA ALA A 24 3.02 7.55 2.67
C ALA A 24 3.37 7.07 1.25
N VAL A 25 3.08 5.82 0.95
CA VAL A 25 3.30 5.24 -0.39
C VAL A 25 1.99 5.29 -1.16
N GLY A 26 1.98 6.01 -2.28
CA GLY A 26 0.79 6.10 -3.15
C GLY A 26 0.42 4.76 -3.79
N PHE A 27 -0.88 4.48 -3.90
CA PHE A 27 -1.38 3.22 -4.46
C PHE A 27 -0.88 2.97 -5.89
N GLY A 28 -0.78 4.02 -6.72
CA GLY A 28 -0.22 3.91 -8.06
C GLY A 28 1.24 3.43 -8.08
N ASN A 29 2.06 3.86 -7.11
CA ASN A 29 3.45 3.41 -6.97
C ASN A 29 3.51 1.95 -6.51
N ILE A 30 2.61 1.54 -5.62
CA ILE A 30 2.47 0.14 -5.20
C ILE A 30 2.09 -0.73 -6.39
N TYR A 31 1.06 -0.34 -7.15
CA TYR A 31 0.65 -1.08 -8.34
C TYR A 31 1.79 -1.21 -9.36
N LYS A 32 2.52 -0.12 -9.64
CA LYS A 32 3.67 -0.14 -10.55
C LYS A 32 4.78 -1.08 -10.05
N ALA A 33 5.05 -1.11 -8.75
CA ALA A 33 6.05 -1.99 -8.15
C ALA A 33 5.63 -3.47 -8.18
N LEU A 34 4.33 -3.74 -8.07
CA LEU A 34 3.79 -5.10 -7.97
C LEU A 34 3.35 -5.72 -9.31
N SER A 35 3.08 -4.89 -10.32
CA SER A 35 2.69 -5.35 -11.66
C SER A 35 3.67 -6.35 -12.30
N PRO A 36 5.02 -6.23 -12.16
CA PRO A 36 5.96 -7.24 -12.65
C PRO A 36 5.81 -8.62 -12.02
N TYR A 37 5.17 -8.72 -10.86
CA TYR A 37 4.90 -9.98 -10.16
C TYR A 37 3.53 -10.58 -10.52
N GLY A 38 2.80 -9.97 -11.46
CA GLY A 38 1.49 -10.45 -11.92
C GLY A 38 0.32 -10.09 -11.00
N GLU A 39 0.52 -9.20 -10.04
CA GLU A 39 -0.55 -8.74 -9.13
C GLU A 39 -1.41 -7.67 -9.84
N ASP A 40 -2.72 -7.87 -9.86
CA ASP A 40 -3.70 -6.91 -10.37
C ASP A 40 -4.16 -5.92 -9.28
N GLN A 41 -4.86 -4.86 -9.68
CA GLN A 41 -5.28 -3.80 -8.75
C GLN A 41 -6.27 -4.28 -7.68
N ASP A 42 -7.17 -5.21 -8.01
CA ASP A 42 -8.17 -5.71 -7.07
C ASP A 42 -7.53 -6.63 -6.03
N SER A 43 -6.60 -7.50 -6.45
CA SER A 43 -5.78 -8.34 -5.57
C SER A 43 -4.94 -7.51 -4.60
N ILE A 44 -4.32 -6.42 -5.08
CA ILE A 44 -3.55 -5.49 -4.23
C ILE A 44 -4.48 -4.77 -3.25
N ARG A 45 -5.63 -4.27 -3.71
CA ARG A 45 -6.60 -3.57 -2.86
C ARG A 45 -7.10 -4.49 -1.76
N TRP A 46 -7.53 -5.70 -2.11
CA TRP A 46 -8.00 -6.69 -1.15
C TRP A 46 -6.92 -7.00 -0.10
N ARG A 47 -5.66 -7.18 -0.52
CA ARG A 47 -4.55 -7.46 0.40
C ARG A 47 -4.26 -6.28 1.34
N ILE A 48 -4.29 -5.04 0.84
CA ILE A 48 -4.14 -3.83 1.67
C ILE A 48 -5.22 -3.78 2.75
N GLU A 49 -6.48 -4.05 2.40
CA GLU A 49 -7.59 -4.07 3.36
C GLU A 49 -7.43 -5.16 4.42
N GLN A 50 -6.95 -6.36 4.04
CA GLN A 50 -6.66 -7.41 5.03
C GLN A 50 -5.53 -6.98 5.99
N LEU A 51 -4.47 -6.36 5.47
CA LEU A 51 -3.33 -5.92 6.27
C LEU A 51 -3.65 -4.72 7.17
N GLU A 52 -4.58 -3.86 6.76
CA GLU A 52 -5.15 -2.81 7.63
C GLU A 52 -5.90 -3.40 8.82
N ARG A 53 -6.76 -4.40 8.57
CA ARG A 53 -7.48 -5.12 9.65
C ARG A 53 -6.53 -5.80 10.64
N GLN A 54 -5.36 -6.20 10.17
CA GLN A 54 -4.29 -6.77 10.98
C GLN A 54 -3.38 -5.71 11.63
N GLN A 55 -3.67 -4.42 11.47
CA GLN A 55 -2.87 -3.30 11.97
C GLN A 55 -1.42 -3.33 11.48
N LYS A 56 -1.19 -3.83 10.26
CA LYS A 56 0.11 -3.81 9.57
C LYS A 56 0.26 -2.62 8.63
N LEU A 57 -0.86 -2.09 8.16
CA LEU A 57 -0.92 -0.89 7.32
C LEU A 57 -1.88 0.13 7.92
N GLU A 58 -1.52 1.39 7.81
CA GLU A 58 -2.44 2.52 7.88
C GLU A 58 -2.84 2.90 6.44
N VAL A 59 -4.15 2.98 6.15
CA VAL A 59 -4.67 3.16 4.79
C VAL A 59 -5.38 4.50 4.66
N PHE A 60 -4.92 5.31 3.73
CA PHE A 60 -5.48 6.63 3.45
C PHE A 60 -6.40 6.57 2.24
N ARG A 61 -7.65 6.98 2.44
CA ARG A 61 -8.69 6.95 1.41
C ARG A 61 -9.12 8.35 1.01
N LEU A 62 -9.28 8.57 -0.29
CA LEU A 62 -9.90 9.76 -0.86
C LEU A 62 -11.17 9.30 -1.59
N ASP A 63 -12.34 9.83 -1.21
CA ASP A 63 -13.63 9.43 -1.78
C ASP A 63 -13.86 7.91 -1.82
N SER A 64 -13.53 7.22 -0.72
CA SER A 64 -13.58 5.74 -0.58
C SER A 64 -12.58 4.94 -1.44
N VAL A 65 -11.69 5.60 -2.18
CA VAL A 65 -10.62 4.95 -2.96
C VAL A 65 -9.31 4.94 -2.17
N ILE A 66 -8.64 3.80 -2.12
CA ILE A 66 -7.29 3.70 -1.52
C ILE A 66 -6.33 4.57 -2.33
N SER A 67 -5.86 5.65 -1.71
CA SER A 67 -4.98 6.65 -2.33
C SER A 67 -3.52 6.42 -1.96
N ALA A 68 -3.25 6.09 -0.69
CA ALA A 68 -1.92 5.83 -0.17
C ALA A 68 -1.98 4.88 1.03
N VAL A 69 -0.83 4.28 1.37
CA VAL A 69 -0.67 3.46 2.57
C VAL A 69 0.62 3.79 3.30
N ARG A 70 0.66 3.52 4.60
CA ARG A 70 1.87 3.55 5.42
C ARG A 70 2.04 2.21 6.12
N VAL A 71 3.26 1.68 6.09
CA VAL A 71 3.61 0.46 6.82
C VAL A 71 3.78 0.81 8.30
N LEU A 72 3.11 0.06 9.17
CA LEU A 72 3.20 0.23 10.62
C LEU A 72 4.35 -0.62 11.20
N PRO A 73 4.99 -0.20 12.31
CA PRO A 73 6.03 -0.96 13.01
C PRO A 73 5.58 -2.33 13.51
#